data_AF-A0A8H4Q7E2-F1
#
_entry.id   AF-A0A8H4Q7E2-F1
#
_cell.length_a   1.000
_cell.length_b   1.000
_cell.length_c   1.000
_cell.angle_alpha   90.00
_cell.angle_beta   90.00
_cell.angle_gamma   90.00
#
_symmetry.space_group_name_H-M   'P 1'
#
loop_
_entity.id
_entity.type
_entity.pdbx_description
1 polymer ?
#
loop_
_entity_poly.entity_id
_entity_poly.type
_entity_poly.pdbx_seq_one_letter_code
_entity_poly.pdbx_strand_id
1 'polypeptide(L)'
;MSHDNWKACLEPKVTGTWNLHNALIETKLDFFVLISSTSGTTGNLGQVNYAAASCFLDSFVQYRHGLGLPCSVVDLGAVEGVGVLGGKQNVVEAIQLAVMRSSPENSTIPTSPRGLYCNKSQIIIGLTSSRSSGDFTNRLAFTNDARAGLLTNMNAATSGKTLESSDSEINQLISRFEADPGLLTEPDAIDMVSHEIGRILLRL
;
A
#
# COMPACT_ATOMS: atom_id res chain seq x y z
N MET A 1 1.48 14.59 21.45
CA MET A 1 2.43 13.48 21.69
C MET A 1 3.72 14.07 22.24
N SER A 2 4.22 13.60 23.38
CA SER A 2 5.51 14.03 23.92
C SER A 2 6.66 13.42 23.11
N HIS A 3 7.84 14.03 23.21
CA HIS A 3 9.06 13.51 22.59
C HIS A 3 9.43 12.10 23.12
N ASP A 4 9.20 11.83 24.40
CA ASP A 4 9.49 10.50 24.96
C ASP A 4 8.52 9.44 24.44
N ASN A 5 7.23 9.75 24.31
CA ASN A 5 6.26 8.83 23.69
C ASN A 5 6.55 8.59 22.20
N TRP A 6 7.08 9.61 21.51
CA TRP A 6 7.56 9.44 20.14
C TRP A 6 8.71 8.44 20.08
N LYS A 7 9.78 8.68 20.84
CA LYS A 7 10.97 7.82 20.87
C LYS A 7 10.63 6.39 21.28
N ALA A 8 9.85 6.21 22.34
CA ALA A 8 9.47 4.89 22.84
C ALA A 8 8.76 4.02 21.78
N CYS A 9 8.04 4.65 20.83
CA CYS A 9 7.41 3.93 19.72
C CYS A 9 8.39 3.61 18.58
N LEU A 10 9.31 4.53 18.26
CA LEU A 10 10.27 4.36 17.17
C LEU A 10 11.42 3.41 17.52
N GLU A 11 12.00 3.56 18.71
CA GLU A 11 13.26 2.91 19.11
C GLU A 11 13.27 1.39 18.88
N PRO A 12 12.22 0.61 19.22
CA PRO A 12 12.24 -0.83 18.99
C PRO A 12 12.40 -1.21 17.51
N LYS A 13 11.74 -0.49 16.61
CA LYS A 13 11.81 -0.76 15.15
C LYS A 13 13.06 -0.16 14.53
N VAL A 14 13.43 1.06 14.91
CA VAL A 14 14.56 1.77 14.28
C VAL A 14 15.88 1.30 14.88
N THR A 15 16.11 1.60 16.16
CA THR A 15 17.34 1.26 16.87
C THR A 15 17.52 -0.25 16.97
N GLY A 16 16.44 -0.99 17.24
CA GLY A 16 16.49 -2.46 17.30
C GLY A 16 16.95 -3.09 15.98
N THR A 17 16.39 -2.66 14.85
CA THR A 17 16.79 -3.15 13.51
C THR A 17 18.22 -2.76 13.19
N TRP A 18 18.63 -1.53 13.52
CA TRP A 18 20.01 -1.08 13.31
C TRP A 18 21.02 -1.91 14.11
N ASN A 19 20.70 -2.21 15.37
CA ASN A 19 21.54 -3.06 16.20
C ASN A 19 21.65 -4.48 15.65
N LEU A 20 20.54 -5.08 15.20
CA LEU A 20 20.55 -6.40 14.55
C LEU A 20 21.39 -6.39 13.27
N HIS A 21 21.30 -5.33 12.47
CA HIS A 21 22.13 -5.18 11.28
C HIS A 21 23.61 -5.15 11.61
N ASN A 22 24.04 -4.31 12.56
CA ASN A 22 25.44 -4.20 12.95
C ASN A 22 25.96 -5.52 13.54
N ALA A 23 25.15 -6.21 14.34
CA ALA A 23 25.54 -7.49 14.94
C ALA A 23 25.68 -8.62 13.90
N LEU A 24 24.96 -8.54 12.77
CA LEU A 24 24.88 -9.61 11.77
C LEU A 24 25.50 -9.23 10.42
N ILE A 25 26.18 -8.09 10.32
CA ILE A 25 26.67 -7.56 9.03
C ILE A 25 27.70 -8.49 8.37
N GLU A 26 28.55 -9.13 9.19
CA GLU A 26 29.56 -10.09 8.72
C GLU A 26 29.05 -11.53 8.68
N THR A 27 27.80 -11.76 9.14
CA THR A 27 27.20 -13.09 9.14
C THR A 27 26.54 -13.37 7.79
N LYS A 28 26.89 -14.50 7.17
CA LYS A 28 26.23 -14.98 5.95
C LYS A 28 24.85 -15.55 6.28
N LEU A 29 23.86 -14.66 6.35
CA LEU A 29 22.47 -15.02 6.56
C LEU A 29 21.83 -15.54 5.27
N ASP A 30 20.96 -16.55 5.39
CA ASP A 30 20.10 -16.97 4.27
C ASP A 30 18.94 -15.98 4.04
N PHE A 31 18.46 -15.34 5.12
CA PHE A 31 17.39 -14.35 5.09
C PHE A 31 17.48 -13.35 6.25
N PHE A 32 16.85 -12.19 6.07
CA PHE A 32 16.60 -11.22 7.13
C PHE A 32 15.18 -10.67 6.92
N VAL A 33 14.23 -11.03 7.80
CA VAL A 33 12.82 -10.68 7.62
C VAL A 33 12.37 -9.72 8.71
N LEU A 34 11.85 -8.56 8.29
CA LEU A 34 11.27 -7.52 9.14
C LEU A 34 9.74 -7.62 9.14
N ILE A 35 9.13 -7.32 10.29
CA ILE A 35 7.68 -7.20 10.41
C ILE A 35 7.34 -5.73 10.57
N SER A 36 6.56 -5.22 9.62
CA SER A 36 6.13 -3.83 9.53
C SER A 36 4.60 -3.76 9.45
N SER A 37 4.07 -2.63 9.03
CA SER A 37 2.63 -2.39 8.93
C SER A 37 2.32 -1.58 7.70
N THR A 38 1.15 -1.84 7.11
CA THR A 38 0.59 -0.99 6.03
C THR A 38 0.58 0.50 6.38
N SER A 39 0.54 0.85 7.67
CA SER A 39 0.62 2.23 8.15
C SER A 39 1.90 2.95 7.72
N GLY A 40 3.01 2.25 7.44
CA GLY A 40 4.24 2.84 6.89
C GLY A 40 4.07 3.35 5.46
N THR A 41 3.26 2.63 4.67
CA THR A 41 2.96 2.99 3.28
C THR A 41 1.80 3.99 3.22
N THR A 42 0.69 3.71 3.90
CA THR A 42 -0.54 4.53 3.75
C THR A 42 -0.64 5.68 4.72
N GLY A 43 0.12 5.64 5.82
CA GLY A 43 -0.15 6.47 6.99
C GLY A 43 -1.37 5.96 7.78
N ASN A 44 -1.51 6.45 9.01
CA ASN A 44 -2.71 6.27 9.81
C ASN A 44 -2.88 7.48 10.75
N LEU A 45 -4.09 8.03 10.81
CA LEU A 45 -4.37 9.26 11.55
C LEU A 45 -4.08 9.04 13.05
N GLY A 46 -3.33 9.97 13.66
CA GLY A 46 -2.94 9.88 15.06
C GLY A 46 -1.81 8.87 15.36
N GLN A 47 -1.30 8.15 14.36
CA GLN A 47 -0.23 7.14 14.51
C GLN A 47 1.03 7.50 13.71
N VAL A 48 1.35 8.79 13.60
CA VAL A 48 2.49 9.27 12.79
C VAL A 48 3.85 8.70 13.25
N ASN A 49 4.05 8.48 14.56
CA ASN A 49 5.25 7.86 15.10
C ASN A 49 5.37 6.38 14.66
N TYR A 50 4.27 5.63 14.72
CA TYR A 50 4.20 4.24 14.29
C TYR A 50 4.36 4.08 12.77
N ALA A 51 3.74 4.98 11.99
CA ALA A 51 3.90 5.06 10.54
C ALA A 51 5.36 5.36 10.17
N ALA A 52 6.00 6.34 10.83
CA ALA A 52 7.41 6.66 10.61
C ALA A 52 8.33 5.48 10.92
N ALA A 53 8.10 4.79 12.04
CA ALA A 53 8.86 3.60 12.43
C ALA A 53 8.71 2.44 11.42
N SER A 54 7.52 2.29 10.83
CA SER A 54 7.23 1.26 9.82
C SER A 54 7.85 1.61 8.47
N CYS A 55 7.73 2.87 8.03
CA CYS A 55 8.38 3.38 6.82
C CYS A 55 9.91 3.26 6.85
N PHE A 56 10.52 3.40 8.04
CA PHE A 56 11.94 3.10 8.23
C PHE A 56 12.27 1.64 7.87
N LEU A 57 11.48 0.66 8.34
CA LEU A 57 11.72 -0.75 8.03
C LEU A 57 11.59 -1.02 6.51
N ASP A 58 10.59 -0.42 5.87
CA ASP A 58 10.35 -0.57 4.44
C ASP A 58 11.53 -0.03 3.62
N SER A 59 12.05 1.12 4.02
CA SER A 59 13.23 1.75 3.40
C SER A 59 14.53 1.00 3.74
N PHE A 60 14.61 0.39 4.92
CA PHE A 60 15.78 -0.34 5.39
C PHE A 60 16.07 -1.59 4.55
N VAL A 61 15.04 -2.21 3.97
CA VAL A 61 15.20 -3.30 3.00
C VAL A 61 16.07 -2.84 1.82
N GLN A 62 15.77 -1.66 1.27
CA GLN A 62 16.52 -1.10 0.14
C GLN A 62 17.95 -0.77 0.53
N TYR A 63 18.15 -0.23 1.73
CA TYR A 63 19.48 0.02 2.28
C TYR A 63 20.32 -1.27 2.37
N ARG A 64 19.80 -2.33 2.99
CA ARG A 64 20.52 -3.62 3.09
C ARG A 64 20.76 -4.25 1.73
N HIS A 65 19.79 -4.16 0.81
CA HIS A 65 19.95 -4.64 -0.57
C HIS A 65 21.05 -3.89 -1.31
N GLY A 66 21.18 -2.57 -1.10
CA GLY A 66 22.28 -1.77 -1.63
C GLY A 66 23.67 -2.17 -1.12
N LEU A 67 23.72 -2.86 0.03
CA LEU A 67 24.94 -3.48 0.56
C LEU A 67 25.16 -4.92 0.08
N GLY A 68 24.29 -5.44 -0.80
CA GLY A 68 24.31 -6.84 -1.23
C GLY A 68 23.86 -7.82 -0.13
N LEU A 69 23.21 -7.33 0.94
CA LEU A 69 22.79 -8.14 2.08
C LEU A 69 21.31 -8.53 1.96
N PRO A 70 20.93 -9.74 2.42
CA PRO A 70 19.53 -10.16 2.39
C PRO A 70 18.68 -9.29 3.32
N CYS A 71 17.48 -8.93 2.87
CA CYS A 71 16.44 -8.26 3.63
C CYS A 71 15.06 -8.39 2.95
N SER A 72 14.00 -8.52 3.73
CA SER A 72 12.61 -8.39 3.28
C SER A 72 11.76 -7.86 4.41
N VAL A 73 10.61 -7.30 4.07
CA VAL A 73 9.64 -6.77 5.04
C VAL A 73 8.25 -7.29 4.73
N VAL A 74 7.51 -7.66 5.77
CA VAL A 74 6.09 -8.01 5.69
C VAL A 74 5.28 -6.91 6.36
N ASP A 75 4.52 -6.16 5.57
CA ASP A 75 3.60 -5.14 6.02
C ASP A 75 2.25 -5.75 6.37
N LEU A 76 1.97 -5.79 7.67
CA LEU A 76 0.71 -6.30 8.17
C LEU A 76 -0.37 -5.20 8.12
N GLY A 77 -1.45 -5.49 7.39
CA GLY A 77 -2.71 -4.78 7.46
C GLY A 77 -3.50 -5.11 8.74
N ALA A 78 -4.73 -4.61 8.84
CA ALA A 78 -5.57 -4.79 10.01
C ALA A 78 -5.77 -6.28 10.33
N VAL A 79 -5.40 -6.68 11.55
CA VAL A 79 -5.50 -8.06 12.06
C VAL A 79 -6.77 -8.20 12.91
N GLU A 80 -7.50 -9.29 12.72
CA GLU A 80 -8.67 -9.62 13.53
C GLU A 80 -8.29 -9.76 15.02
N GLY A 81 -9.04 -9.10 15.92
CA GLY A 81 -8.83 -9.17 17.38
C GLY A 81 -8.06 -8.02 18.02
N VAL A 82 -7.30 -7.21 17.27
CA VAL A 82 -6.64 -5.98 17.82
C VAL A 82 -7.15 -4.69 17.14
N GLY A 83 -8.01 -4.83 16.13
CA GLY A 83 -8.66 -3.72 15.46
C GLY A 83 -9.40 -4.26 14.25
N VAL A 84 -10.62 -4.75 14.52
CA VAL A 84 -11.71 -5.09 13.58
C VAL A 84 -11.31 -5.18 12.10
N LEU A 85 -11.23 -6.41 11.56
CA LEU A 85 -11.75 -6.83 10.23
C LEU A 85 -11.32 -8.28 9.90
N GLY A 86 -12.27 -9.07 9.39
CA GLY A 86 -12.17 -10.52 9.19
C GLY A 86 -11.76 -10.90 7.76
N GLY A 87 -10.46 -11.15 7.58
CA GLY A 87 -9.89 -11.84 6.42
C GLY A 87 -8.78 -12.77 6.93
N LYS A 88 -8.67 -13.99 6.37
CA LYS A 88 -7.56 -14.90 6.67
C LYS A 88 -6.26 -14.23 6.21
N GLN A 89 -5.51 -13.67 7.15
CA GLN A 89 -4.15 -13.25 6.87
C GLN A 89 -3.29 -14.49 6.79
N ASN A 90 -2.78 -14.80 5.61
CA ASN A 90 -1.85 -15.90 5.43
C ASN A 90 -0.43 -15.44 5.79
N VAL A 91 -0.24 -15.09 7.06
CA VAL A 91 1.04 -14.59 7.60
C VAL A 91 2.17 -15.58 7.33
N VAL A 92 1.89 -16.89 7.43
CA VAL A 92 2.87 -17.96 7.16
C VAL A 92 3.36 -17.90 5.71
N GLU A 93 2.46 -17.79 4.75
CA GLU A 93 2.82 -17.71 3.32
C GLU A 93 3.53 -16.40 3.00
N ALA A 94 3.15 -15.30 3.64
CA ALA A 94 3.85 -14.02 3.50
C ALA A 94 5.28 -14.09 4.04
N ILE A 95 5.50 -14.75 5.19
CA ILE A 95 6.84 -14.98 5.75
C ILE A 95 7.65 -15.90 4.84
N GLN A 96 7.06 -16.99 4.35
CA GLN A 96 7.73 -17.89 3.39
C GLN A 96 8.16 -17.13 2.13
N LEU A 97 7.28 -16.27 1.60
CA LEU A 97 7.59 -15.42 0.46
C LEU A 97 8.69 -14.39 0.78
N ALA A 98 8.68 -13.81 1.98
CA ALA A 98 9.72 -12.89 2.43
C ALA A 98 11.08 -13.57 2.57
N VAL A 99 11.11 -14.82 3.04
CA VAL A 99 12.34 -15.62 3.06
C VAL A 99 12.84 -15.86 1.63
N MET A 100 11.95 -16.28 0.72
CA MET A 100 12.31 -16.53 -0.69
C MET A 100 12.81 -15.28 -1.42
N ARG A 101 12.28 -14.10 -1.07
CA ARG A 101 12.63 -12.81 -1.70
C ARG A 101 13.66 -12.01 -0.91
N SER A 102 14.27 -12.58 0.13
CA SER A 102 15.20 -11.85 0.98
C SER A 102 16.47 -11.42 0.25
N SER A 103 16.94 -12.21 -0.71
CA SER A 103 18.15 -11.89 -1.46
C SER A 103 17.95 -10.68 -2.37
N PRO A 104 18.93 -9.75 -2.46
CA PRO A 104 18.87 -8.64 -3.40
C PRO A 104 18.87 -9.16 -4.85
N GLU A 105 17.99 -8.63 -5.69
CA GLU A 105 18.03 -8.91 -7.13
C GLU A 105 19.20 -8.15 -7.76
N ASN A 106 19.95 -8.78 -8.68
CA ASN A 106 21.03 -8.12 -9.45
C ASN A 106 20.53 -7.01 -10.41
N SER A 107 19.23 -6.70 -10.39
CA SER A 107 18.58 -5.71 -11.25
C SER A 107 18.71 -4.32 -10.64
N THR A 108 19.32 -3.40 -11.38
CA THR A 108 19.63 -2.04 -10.93
C THR A 108 18.41 -1.16 -10.67
N ILE A 109 17.22 -1.51 -11.18
CA ILE A 109 15.94 -0.88 -10.79
C ILE A 109 14.85 -1.94 -10.90
N PRO A 110 14.20 -2.35 -9.80
CA PRO A 110 13.16 -3.35 -9.91
C PRO A 110 11.93 -2.69 -10.54
N THR A 111 11.59 -3.14 -11.75
CA THR A 111 10.55 -2.57 -12.59
C THR A 111 9.33 -3.49 -12.60
N SER A 112 8.16 -2.91 -12.33
CA SER A 112 6.87 -3.54 -12.58
C SER A 112 6.67 -3.74 -14.09
N PRO A 113 5.69 -4.55 -14.53
CA PRO A 113 5.33 -4.69 -15.94
C PRO A 113 5.01 -3.37 -16.66
N ARG A 114 4.75 -2.29 -15.90
CA ARG A 114 4.49 -0.92 -16.40
C ARG A 114 5.70 0.01 -16.32
N GLY A 115 6.90 -0.50 -16.02
CA GLY A 115 8.12 0.29 -15.88
C GLY A 115 8.21 1.13 -14.59
N LEU A 116 7.24 1.00 -13.68
CA LEU A 116 7.28 1.68 -12.37
C LEU A 116 8.17 0.93 -11.38
N TYR A 117 8.77 1.64 -10.43
CA TYR A 117 9.53 1.06 -9.33
C TYR A 117 8.68 0.05 -8.53
N CYS A 118 9.25 -1.09 -8.18
CA CYS A 118 8.60 -2.13 -7.39
C CYS A 118 9.60 -2.85 -6.49
N ASN A 119 9.52 -2.75 -5.17
CA ASN A 119 10.32 -3.58 -4.28
C ASN A 119 9.63 -4.93 -4.03
N LYS A 120 10.07 -6.01 -4.68
CA LYS A 120 9.48 -7.35 -4.52
C LYS A 120 9.63 -7.93 -3.11
N SER A 121 10.61 -7.43 -2.36
CA SER A 121 10.95 -7.85 -0.98
C SER A 121 10.11 -7.13 0.07
N GLN A 122 9.26 -6.18 -0.36
CA GLN A 122 8.19 -5.60 0.45
C GLN A 122 6.88 -6.32 0.11
N ILE A 123 6.34 -7.04 1.09
CA ILE A 123 5.14 -7.86 0.92
C ILE A 123 4.06 -7.30 1.84
N ILE A 124 2.95 -6.88 1.25
CA ILE A 124 1.83 -6.32 1.99
C ILE A 124 0.69 -7.34 2.05
N ILE A 125 0.17 -7.61 3.24
CA ILE A 125 -1.01 -8.46 3.45
C ILE A 125 -2.10 -7.74 4.25
N GLY A 126 -3.32 -8.29 4.27
CA GLY A 126 -4.43 -7.67 4.99
C GLY A 126 -4.99 -6.41 4.31
N LEU A 127 -4.85 -6.34 2.97
CA LEU A 127 -5.42 -5.28 2.13
C LEU A 127 -6.86 -5.58 1.67
N THR A 128 -7.52 -6.60 2.22
CA THR A 128 -8.90 -6.93 1.88
C THR A 128 -9.76 -6.88 3.13
N SER A 129 -11.02 -6.47 2.94
CA SER A 129 -12.04 -6.46 3.97
C SER A 129 -13.26 -7.18 3.46
N SER A 130 -13.88 -7.96 4.34
CA SER A 130 -15.19 -8.57 4.11
C SER A 130 -16.34 -7.58 4.29
N ARG A 131 -16.08 -6.35 4.76
CA ARG A 131 -17.09 -5.29 4.90
C ARG A 131 -17.21 -4.46 3.65
N SER A 132 -18.42 -3.93 3.43
CA SER A 132 -18.73 -3.03 2.33
C SER A 132 -17.87 -1.76 2.37
N SER A 133 -17.52 -1.21 1.20
CA SER A 133 -16.77 0.06 1.08
C SER A 133 -17.54 1.26 1.64
N GLY A 134 -18.88 1.19 1.66
CA GLY A 134 -19.76 2.22 2.24
C GLY A 134 -20.05 2.08 3.74
N ASP A 135 -19.53 1.03 4.39
CA ASP A 135 -19.72 0.84 5.83
C ASP A 135 -18.76 1.76 6.59
N PHE A 136 -19.28 2.72 7.36
CA PHE A 136 -18.47 3.65 8.16
C PHE A 136 -17.62 2.95 9.24
N THR A 137 -17.94 1.69 9.56
CA THR A 137 -17.15 0.87 10.48
C THR A 137 -15.98 0.17 9.77
N ASN A 138 -15.89 0.27 8.44
CA ASN A 138 -14.78 -0.22 7.64
C ASN A 138 -13.59 0.75 7.77
N ARG A 139 -12.73 0.49 8.76
CA ARG A 139 -11.60 1.38 9.12
C ARG A 139 -10.32 1.11 8.32
N LEU A 140 -10.42 0.54 7.13
CA LEU A 140 -9.24 0.37 6.30
C LEU A 140 -8.78 1.74 5.81
N ALA A 141 -7.57 2.14 6.19
CA ALA A 141 -6.98 3.41 5.76
C ALA A 141 -6.86 3.53 4.22
N PHE A 142 -6.92 2.40 3.50
CA PHE A 142 -6.70 2.36 2.04
C PHE A 142 -7.97 2.38 1.18
N THR A 143 -9.18 2.14 1.71
CA THR A 143 -10.39 2.09 0.84
C THR A 143 -10.70 3.42 0.16
N ASN A 144 -10.26 4.53 0.77
CA ASN A 144 -10.41 5.88 0.24
C ASN A 144 -9.07 6.49 -0.19
N ASP A 145 -7.98 5.71 -0.23
CA ASP A 145 -6.67 6.19 -0.70
C ASP A 145 -6.57 6.03 -2.21
N ALA A 146 -6.26 7.12 -2.92
CA ALA A 146 -6.14 7.12 -4.38
C ALA A 146 -5.13 6.08 -4.90
N ARG A 147 -4.08 5.77 -4.12
CA ARG A 147 -3.07 4.76 -4.48
C ARG A 147 -3.64 3.34 -4.48
N ALA A 148 -4.72 3.10 -3.74
CA ALA A 148 -5.41 1.82 -3.71
C ALA A 148 -6.46 1.68 -4.83
N GLY A 149 -6.66 2.70 -5.68
CA GLY A 149 -7.69 2.69 -6.73
C GLY A 149 -7.63 1.45 -7.63
N LEU A 150 -6.42 0.98 -8.00
CA LEU A 150 -6.27 -0.24 -8.79
C LEU A 150 -6.82 -1.48 -8.06
N LEU A 151 -6.52 -1.63 -6.77
CA LEU A 151 -7.02 -2.73 -5.95
C LEU A 151 -8.54 -2.66 -5.79
N THR A 152 -9.08 -1.45 -5.55
CA THR A 152 -10.52 -1.21 -5.46
C THR A 152 -11.22 -1.62 -6.76
N ASN A 153 -10.65 -1.28 -7.92
CA ASN A 153 -11.19 -1.64 -9.22
C ASN A 153 -11.13 -3.16 -9.47
N MET A 154 -10.03 -3.82 -9.11
CA MET A 154 -9.91 -5.29 -9.22
C MET A 154 -10.95 -6.02 -8.35
N ASN A 155 -11.19 -5.54 -7.14
CA ASN A 155 -12.20 -6.10 -6.24
C ASN A 155 -13.63 -5.88 -6.77
N ALA A 156 -13.92 -4.72 -7.35
CA ALA A 156 -15.21 -4.43 -7.99
C ALA A 156 -15.48 -5.35 -9.19
N ALA A 157 -14.49 -5.51 -10.07
CA ALA A 157 -14.56 -6.44 -11.21
C ALA A 157 -14.80 -7.89 -10.78
N THR A 158 -14.18 -8.32 -9.68
CA THR A 158 -14.33 -9.68 -9.13
C THR A 158 -15.69 -9.89 -8.44
N SER A 159 -16.27 -8.84 -7.88
CA SER A 159 -17.52 -8.93 -7.11
C SER A 159 -18.80 -8.81 -7.97
N GLY A 160 -18.69 -8.52 -9.27
CA GLY A 160 -19.85 -8.32 -10.15
C GLY A 160 -20.81 -7.20 -9.72
N LYS A 161 -20.40 -6.36 -8.76
CA LYS A 161 -21.19 -5.21 -8.30
C LYS A 161 -21.00 -4.09 -9.29
N THR A 162 -22.00 -3.88 -10.14
CA THR A 162 -22.23 -2.61 -10.82
C THR A 162 -22.30 -1.53 -9.74
N LEU A 163 -21.40 -0.55 -9.80
CA LEU A 163 -21.43 0.63 -8.94
C LEU A 163 -22.68 1.46 -9.33
N GLU A 164 -23.80 1.17 -8.68
CA GLU A 164 -25.05 1.91 -8.84
C GLU A 164 -24.91 3.31 -8.20
N SER A 165 -24.61 4.31 -9.03
CA SER A 165 -25.31 5.61 -9.14
C SER A 165 -24.40 6.78 -9.55
N SER A 166 -23.09 6.71 -9.34
CA SER A 166 -22.13 7.77 -9.78
C SER A 166 -21.41 7.42 -11.08
N ASP A 167 -21.19 6.12 -11.33
CA ASP A 167 -20.52 5.65 -12.55
C ASP A 167 -21.37 5.88 -13.81
N SER A 168 -22.68 6.10 -13.69
CA SER A 168 -23.53 6.30 -14.87
C SER A 168 -23.20 7.58 -15.61
N GLU A 169 -22.84 8.67 -14.92
CA GLU A 169 -22.59 9.96 -15.57
C GLU A 169 -21.22 10.01 -16.25
N ILE A 170 -20.17 9.48 -15.62
CA ILE A 170 -18.86 9.39 -16.28
C ILE A 170 -18.87 8.39 -17.44
N ASN A 171 -19.58 7.26 -17.30
CA ASN A 171 -19.73 6.32 -18.40
C ASN A 171 -20.56 6.92 -19.55
N GLN A 172 -21.55 7.76 -19.26
CA GLN A 172 -22.25 8.54 -20.29
C GLN A 172 -21.34 9.57 -20.94
N LEU A 173 -20.48 10.26 -20.18
CA LEU A 173 -19.51 11.21 -20.70
C LEU A 173 -18.48 10.52 -21.61
N ILE A 174 -17.96 9.37 -21.19
CA ILE A 174 -17.05 8.52 -21.97
C ILE A 174 -17.75 8.07 -23.27
N SER A 175 -18.98 7.54 -23.17
CA SER A 175 -19.76 7.12 -24.34
C SER A 175 -20.01 8.29 -25.32
N ARG A 176 -20.18 9.50 -24.80
CA ARG A 176 -20.38 10.72 -25.60
C ARG A 176 -19.12 11.12 -26.35
N PHE A 177 -17.94 11.01 -25.72
CA PHE A 177 -16.66 11.25 -26.40
C PHE A 177 -16.28 10.14 -27.38
N GLU A 178 -16.68 8.89 -27.11
CA GLU A 178 -16.53 7.80 -28.08
C GLU A 178 -17.40 8.01 -29.33
N ALA A 179 -18.61 8.54 -29.16
CA ALA A 179 -19.52 8.85 -30.26
C ALA A 179 -19.09 10.08 -31.06
N ASP A 180 -18.52 11.10 -30.41
CA ASP A 180 -18.01 12.30 -31.05
C ASP A 180 -16.66 12.76 -30.45
N PRO A 181 -15.54 12.33 -31.04
CA PRO A 181 -14.21 12.71 -30.59
C PRO A 181 -13.91 14.21 -30.71
N GLY A 182 -14.66 14.97 -31.53
CA GLY A 182 -14.48 16.42 -31.71
C GLY A 182 -14.80 17.23 -30.46
N LEU A 183 -15.64 16.68 -29.57
CA LEU A 183 -15.96 17.29 -28.28
C LEU A 183 -14.74 17.41 -27.36
N LEU A 184 -13.67 16.61 -27.55
CA LEU A 184 -12.44 16.70 -26.74
C LEU A 184 -11.62 17.96 -27.05
N THR A 185 -11.87 18.60 -28.19
CA THR A 185 -11.18 19.84 -28.59
C THR A 185 -11.92 21.11 -28.17
N GLU A 186 -13.12 20.99 -27.59
CA GLU A 186 -13.84 22.15 -27.06
C GLU A 186 -13.16 22.68 -25.78
N PRO A 187 -13.13 24.01 -25.58
CA PRO A 187 -12.56 24.60 -24.37
C PRO A 187 -13.19 24.06 -23.08
N ASP A 188 -14.50 23.77 -23.13
CA ASP A 188 -15.29 23.30 -21.99
C ASP A 188 -15.04 21.82 -21.66
N ALA A 189 -14.41 21.06 -22.57
CA ALA A 189 -14.17 19.63 -22.38
C ALA A 189 -13.26 19.35 -21.17
N ILE A 190 -12.26 20.20 -20.95
CA ILE A 190 -11.35 20.11 -19.81
C ILE A 190 -12.13 20.33 -18.51
N ASP A 191 -13.03 21.32 -18.47
CA ASP A 191 -13.82 21.62 -17.28
C ASP A 191 -14.83 20.52 -16.98
N MET A 192 -15.51 19.97 -18.00
CA MET A 192 -16.42 18.84 -17.83
C MET A 192 -15.71 17.61 -17.26
N VAL A 193 -14.56 17.23 -17.83
CA VAL A 193 -13.78 16.07 -17.38
C VAL A 193 -13.20 16.30 -15.98
N SER A 194 -12.68 17.50 -15.72
CA SER A 194 -12.10 17.87 -14.42
C SER A 194 -13.15 17.88 -13.31
N HIS A 195 -14.36 18.39 -13.61
CA HIS A 195 -15.48 18.38 -12.68
C HIS A 195 -15.88 16.95 -12.31
N GLU A 196 -15.99 16.06 -13.30
CA GLU A 196 -16.44 14.70 -13.05
C GLU A 196 -15.39 13.84 -12.33
N ILE A 197 -14.11 14.00 -12.69
CA ILE A 197 -12.99 13.42 -11.93
C ILE A 197 -13.00 13.94 -10.48
N GLY A 198 -13.20 15.25 -10.29
CA GLY A 198 -13.28 15.88 -8.99
C GLY A 198 -14.42 15.30 -8.14
N ARG A 199 -15.61 15.15 -8.72
CA ARG A 199 -16.77 14.56 -8.06
C ARG A 199 -16.52 13.13 -7.61
N ILE A 200 -15.93 12.29 -8.48
CA ILE A 200 -15.62 10.89 -8.16
C ILE A 200 -14.56 10.78 -7.06
N LEU A 201 -13.49 11.58 -7.13
CA LEU A 201 -12.40 11.54 -6.15
C LEU A 201 -12.81 12.11 -4.79
N LEU A 202 -13.65 13.15 -4.78
CA LEU A 202 -14.04 13.87 -3.57
C LEU A 202 -15.39 13.39 -2.98
N ARG A 203 -16.12 12.53 -3.69
CA ARG A 203 -17.50 12.09 -3.34
C ARG A 203 -18.43 13.29 -3.06
N LEU A 204 -18.36 14.32 -3.90
CA LEU A 204 -19.23 15.50 -3.84
C LEU A 204 -20.62 15.22 -4.39
#